data_AF-A0A2K9NGE7-F1
#
_entry.id   AF-A0A2K9NGE7-F1
#
_cell.length_a   1.000
_cell.length_b   1.000
_cell.length_c   1.000
_cell.angle_alpha   90.00
_cell.angle_beta   90.00
_cell.angle_gamma   90.00
#
_symmetry.space_group_name_H-M   'P 1'
#
loop_
_entity.id
_entity.type
_entity.pdbx_description
1 polymer ?
#
loop_
_entity_poly.entity_id
_entity_poly.type
_entity_poly.pdbx_seq_one_letter_code
_entity_poly.pdbx_strand_id
1 'polypeptide(L)'
;MANRYWFRQKTHGYGVVPATWEGWAVSASYSALILFLIWGLPFIAPVRGTLLHVGIVFTVVIPATALLIWISWRRAEGEWRWRS
;
A
#
# COMPACT_ATOMS: atom_id res chain seq x y z
N MET A 1 8.40 25.88 -8.08
CA MET A 1 7.39 24.99 -8.69
C MET A 1 6.84 24.10 -7.59
N ALA A 2 5.56 24.21 -7.25
CA ALA A 2 4.96 23.47 -6.14
C ALA A 2 5.08 21.96 -6.44
N ASN A 3 6.02 21.28 -5.79
CA ASN A 3 6.14 19.84 -5.90
C ASN A 3 4.89 19.25 -5.24
N ARG A 4 3.90 18.88 -6.07
CA ARG A 4 2.58 18.48 -5.62
C ARG A 4 2.72 17.18 -4.82
N TYR A 5 2.55 17.27 -3.51
CA TYR A 5 2.54 16.10 -2.63
C TYR A 5 1.40 15.17 -3.06
N TRP A 6 1.65 13.87 -3.02
CA TRP A 6 0.63 12.89 -3.36
C TRP A 6 -0.21 12.51 -2.14
N PHE A 7 0.42 12.54 -0.98
CA PHE A 7 -0.16 12.22 0.31
C PHE A 7 -0.12 13.44 1.22
N ARG A 8 -1.22 13.69 1.91
CA ARG A 8 -1.36 14.74 2.92
C ARG A 8 -1.30 14.11 4.31
N GLN A 9 -0.73 14.83 5.26
CA GLN A 9 -0.74 14.38 6.64
C GLN A 9 -2.17 14.34 7.21
N LYS A 10 -2.51 13.30 7.97
CA LYS A 10 -3.80 13.23 8.66
C LYS A 10 -3.97 14.39 9.64
N THR A 11 -5.20 14.88 9.77
CA THR A 11 -5.52 15.96 10.73
C THR A 11 -5.42 15.49 12.17
N HIS A 12 -5.65 14.19 12.43
CA HIS A 12 -5.53 13.56 13.74
C HIS A 12 -4.84 12.20 13.63
N GLY A 13 -4.01 11.87 14.63
CA GLY A 13 -3.26 10.63 14.73
C GLY A 13 -1.97 10.59 13.91
N TYR A 14 -1.48 9.38 13.61
CA TYR A 14 -0.24 9.16 12.85
C TYR A 14 -0.52 8.78 11.40
N GLY A 15 0.28 9.35 10.50
CA GLY A 15 0.37 8.94 9.10
C GLY A 15 -0.24 9.92 8.12
N VAL A 16 -0.44 9.43 6.90
CA VAL A 16 -0.81 10.23 5.73
C VAL A 16 -2.00 9.60 5.00
N VAL A 17 -2.68 10.40 4.18
CA VAL A 17 -3.82 10.02 3.35
C VAL A 17 -3.59 10.51 1.92
N PRO A 18 -4.05 9.78 0.89
CA PRO A 18 -3.96 10.24 -0.48
C PRO A 18 -4.75 11.55 -0.67
N ALA A 19 -4.10 12.56 -1.24
CA ALA A 19 -4.68 13.89 -1.49
C ALA A 19 -4.79 14.22 -2.99
N THR A 20 -4.24 13.35 -3.84
CA THR A 20 -4.17 13.52 -5.29
C THR A 20 -4.58 12.23 -5.98
N TRP A 21 -4.86 12.32 -7.28
CA TRP A 21 -5.12 11.16 -8.13
C TRP A 21 -3.99 10.13 -8.05
N GLU A 22 -2.73 10.58 -8.04
CA GLU A 22 -1.55 9.69 -7.98
C GLU A 22 -1.50 8.94 -6.65
N GLY A 23 -1.77 9.62 -5.54
CA GLY A 23 -1.87 8.99 -4.22
C GLY A 23 -2.97 7.93 -4.19
N TRP A 24 -4.15 8.26 -4.73
CA TRP A 24 -5.27 7.31 -4.83
C TRP A 24 -4.97 6.14 -5.76
N ALA A 25 -4.32 6.37 -6.90
CA ALA A 25 -3.94 5.32 -7.84
C ALA A 25 -2.97 4.32 -7.20
N VAL A 26 -1.98 4.80 -6.43
CA VAL A 26 -1.06 3.94 -5.69
C VAL A 26 -1.80 3.15 -4.60
N SER A 27 -2.65 3.80 -3.80
CA SER A 27 -3.45 3.12 -2.78
C SER A 27 -4.39 2.07 -3.38
N ALA A 28 -5.08 2.41 -4.46
CA ALA A 28 -5.98 1.50 -5.17
C ALA A 28 -5.24 0.32 -5.80
N SER A 29 -4.06 0.55 -6.38
CA SER A 29 -3.22 -0.52 -6.94
C SER A 29 -2.78 -1.50 -5.86
N TYR A 30 -2.38 -1.01 -4.68
CA TYR A 30 -2.05 -1.85 -3.54
C TYR A 30 -3.29 -2.64 -3.06
N SER A 31 -4.44 -1.98 -2.88
CA SER A 31 -5.68 -2.66 -2.50
C SER A 31 -6.10 -3.74 -3.50
N ALA A 32 -6.00 -3.46 -4.80
CA ALA A 32 -6.29 -4.41 -5.86
C ALA A 32 -5.34 -5.62 -5.81
N LEU A 33 -4.05 -5.39 -5.56
CA LEU A 33 -3.08 -6.47 -5.37
C LEU A 33 -3.46 -7.37 -4.19
N ILE A 34 -3.81 -6.80 -3.04
CA ILE A 34 -4.23 -7.58 -1.86
C ILE A 34 -5.50 -8.38 -2.15
N LEU A 35 -6.51 -7.75 -2.76
CA LEU A 35 -7.75 -8.43 -3.14
C LEU A 35 -7.48 -9.57 -4.14
N PHE A 36 -6.59 -9.35 -5.11
CA PHE A 36 -6.18 -10.37 -6.05
C PHE A 36 -5.47 -11.55 -5.36
N LEU A 37 -4.60 -11.30 -4.38
CA LEU A 37 -3.93 -12.37 -3.65
C LEU A 37 -4.90 -13.21 -2.80
N ILE A 38 -5.93 -12.59 -2.24
CA ILE A 38 -6.94 -13.29 -1.41
C ILE A 38 -7.93 -14.05 -2.29
N TRP A 39 -8.49 -13.38 -3.30
CA TRP A 39 -9.63 -13.89 -4.06
C TRP A 39 -9.24 -14.44 -5.43
N GLY A 40 -8.25 -13.86 -6.11
CA GLY A 40 -7.85 -14.24 -7.46
C GLY A 40 -6.83 -15.37 -7.53
N LEU A 41 -5.82 -15.34 -6.66
CA LEU A 41 -4.70 -16.31 -6.64
C LEU A 41 -5.16 -17.78 -6.57
N PRO A 42 -6.18 -18.17 -5.78
CA PRO A 42 -6.67 -19.54 -5.74
C PRO A 42 -7.20 -20.07 -7.09
N PHE A 43 -7.73 -19.20 -7.96
CA PHE A 43 -8.30 -19.61 -9.25
C PHE A 43 -7.23 -19.83 -10.32
N ILE A 44 -6.12 -19.09 -10.27
CA ILE A 44 -5.05 -19.13 -11.28
C ILE A 44 -3.92 -20.09 -10.90
N ALA A 45 -3.70 -20.28 -9.61
CA ALA A 45 -2.65 -21.13 -9.07
C ALA A 45 -3.22 -21.89 -7.87
N PRO A 46 -3.95 -23.00 -8.11
CA PRO A 46 -4.46 -23.84 -7.05
C PRO A 46 -3.29 -24.53 -6.33
N VAL A 47 -2.70 -23.83 -5.36
CA VAL A 47 -1.61 -24.33 -4.54
C VAL A 47 -2.16 -25.33 -3.53
N ARG A 48 -1.65 -26.57 -3.57
CA ARG A 48 -1.98 -27.58 -2.56
C ARG A 48 -1.04 -27.41 -1.36
N GLY A 49 -1.58 -26.92 -0.24
CA GLY A 49 -0.87 -26.79 1.03
C GLY A 49 -0.89 -25.36 1.58
N THR A 50 -1.47 -25.21 2.78
CA THR A 50 -1.66 -23.91 3.45
C THR A 50 -0.36 -23.15 3.65
N LEU A 51 0.72 -23.83 4.08
CA LEU A 51 2.01 -23.18 4.34
C LEU A 51 2.65 -22.60 3.08
N LEU A 52 2.56 -23.30 1.95
CA LEU A 52 3.15 -22.85 0.68
C LEU A 52 2.37 -21.66 0.11
N HIS A 53 1.04 -21.71 0.17
CA HIS A 53 0.17 -20.60 -0.22
C HIS A 53 0.45 -19.35 0.62
N VAL A 54 0.54 -19.51 1.95
CA VAL A 54 0.89 -18.44 2.88
C VAL A 54 2.27 -17.86 2.56
N GLY A 55 3.28 -18.70 2.30
CA GLY A 55 4.63 -18.27 1.95
C GLY A 55 4.69 -17.41 0.68
N ILE A 56 3.97 -17.81 -0.38
CA ILE A 56 3.88 -17.04 -1.63
C ILE A 56 3.23 -15.66 -1.37
N VAL A 57 2.11 -15.64 -0.65
CA VAL A 57 1.39 -14.39 -0.35
C VAL A 57 2.29 -13.43 0.42
N PHE A 58 2.95 -13.89 1.49
CA PHE A 58 3.83 -13.02 2.27
C PHE A 58 5.04 -12.49 1.47
N THR A 59 5.59 -13.31 0.57
CA THR A 59 6.72 -12.92 -0.28
C THR A 59 6.37 -11.76 -1.22
N VAL A 60 5.09 -11.61 -1.59
CA VAL A 60 4.60 -10.48 -2.41
C VAL A 60 4.12 -9.32 -1.55
N VAL A 61 3.38 -9.60 -0.47
CA VAL A 61 2.76 -8.56 0.38
C VAL A 61 3.81 -7.73 1.11
N ILE A 62 4.86 -8.35 1.65
CA ILE A 62 5.91 -7.65 2.39
C ILE A 62 6.60 -6.56 1.53
N PRO A 63 7.18 -6.88 0.36
CA PRO A 63 7.81 -5.86 -0.48
C PRO A 63 6.80 -4.85 -1.03
N ALA A 64 5.56 -5.25 -1.36
CA ALA A 64 4.53 -4.32 -1.81
C ALA A 64 4.15 -3.30 -0.72
N THR A 65 4.06 -3.76 0.53
CA THR A 65 3.78 -2.90 1.69
C THR A 65 4.96 -1.96 1.96
N ALA A 66 6.19 -2.47 1.92
CA ALA A 66 7.39 -1.65 2.07
C ALA A 66 7.48 -0.57 0.98
N LEU A 67 7.15 -0.92 -0.27
CA LEU A 67 7.08 0.02 -1.38
C LEU A 67 6.00 1.08 -1.18
N LEU A 68 4.79 0.68 -0.74
CA LEU A 68 3.72 1.63 -0.42
C LEU A 68 4.15 2.62 0.67
N ILE A 69 4.76 2.12 1.75
CA ILE A 69 5.30 2.96 2.84
C ILE A 69 6.37 3.91 2.30
N TRP A 70 7.29 3.41 1.48
CA TRP A 70 8.33 4.23 0.89
C TRP A 70 7.78 5.33 -0.04
N ILE A 71 6.83 5.03 -0.92
CA ILE A 71 6.18 6.01 -1.80
C ILE A 71 5.43 7.05 -0.97
N SER A 72 4.65 6.60 0.00
CA SER A 72 3.85 7.49 0.86
C SER A 72 4.70 8.35 1.78
N TRP A 73 5.89 7.91 2.17
CA TRP A 73 6.86 8.73 2.88
C TRP A 73 7.56 9.76 1.96
N ARG A 74 8.03 9.33 0.79
CA ARG A 74 8.74 10.20 -0.17
C ARG A 74 7.86 11.29 -0.80
N ARG A 75 6.55 11.03 -0.92
CA ARG A 75 5.58 11.92 -1.58
C ARG A 75 4.56 12.52 -0.60
N ALA A 76 4.89 12.54 0.69
CA ALA A 76 4.06 13.19 1.71
C ALA A 76 4.25 14.71 1.73
N GLU A 77 3.22 15.41 2.18
CA GLU A 77 3.23 16.82 2.61
C GLU A 77 4.02 16.95 3.93
N GLY A 78 5.34 16.75 3.84
CA GLY A 78 6.26 16.77 4.99
C GLY A 78 6.45 15.41 5.68
N GLU A 79 7.07 15.45 6.86
CA GLU A 79 7.37 14.25 7.64
C GLU A 79 6.12 13.65 8.27
N TRP A 80 6.14 12.33 8.47
CA TRP A 80 5.11 11.65 9.23
C TRP A 80 5.23 12.03 10.70
N ARG A 81 4.27 12.81 11.18
CA ARG A 81 4.23 13.23 12.59
C ARG A 81 2.86 12.89 13.17
N TRP A 82 2.83 12.69 14.47
CA TRP A 82 1.58 12.62 15.21
C TRP A 82 0.94 14.02 15.22
N ARG A 83 -0.36 14.13 14.90
CA ARG A 83 -1.16 15.34 15.14
C ARG A 83 -2.24 15.04 16.17
N SER A 84 -2.27 15.85 17.24
CA SER A 84 -3.30 15.83 18.29
C SER A 84 -4.30 16.94 18.08
#